data_AF-A0A1D8G961-F1
#
_entry.id   AF-A0A1D8G961-F1
#
_cell.length_a   1.000
_cell.length_b   1.000
_cell.length_c   1.000
_cell.angle_alpha   90.00
_cell.angle_beta   90.00
_cell.angle_gamma   90.00
#
_symmetry.space_group_name_H-M   'P 1'
#
loop_
_entity.id
_entity.type
_entity.pdbx_description
1 polymer ?
#
loop_
_entity_poly.entity_id
_entity_poly.type
_entity_poly.pdbx_seq_one_letter_code
_entity_poly.pdbx_strand_id
1 'polypeptide(L)'
;MDQDLWNIVLGVAASGLSASLGWLARTALSRRRLRRRQGFFGLPDDSDCLLVVNREAGGEGVHRHDVFALLELSALIRDCGARPRIVRHDQAVEGFGDRTEFCLGGPMSNQRMAAHLRTLLPGLELERGPGTSPDLYRIGGETYRAEHGVSEYAVLARLTAGEGRRPVFLFCGQKAITNQAATRYLVRHHEELARRHKRGSFALLLKVVNSEAYGPDVVELVADVTDAATRPAPAPVPRPAAPADDARTTEAAPGAAAPGAEGTGAAATPATAADAPATAADAAAAADGREAPDTAGSARPPARGASPRPRPRR
;
A
#
# COMPACT_ATOMS: atom_id res chain seq x y z
N MET A 1 64.49 24.11 -17.09
CA MET A 1 63.66 24.64 -16.00
C MET A 1 62.30 25.10 -16.51
N ASP A 2 62.20 25.96 -17.54
CA ASP A 2 60.87 26.38 -18.04
C ASP A 2 60.00 25.23 -18.58
N GLN A 3 60.59 24.27 -19.29
CA GLN A 3 59.84 23.17 -19.91
C GLN A 3 59.16 22.26 -18.87
N ASP A 4 59.79 22.05 -17.71
CA ASP A 4 59.23 21.28 -16.61
C ASP A 4 58.06 22.02 -15.95
N LEU A 5 58.21 23.34 -15.77
CA LEU A 5 57.14 24.22 -15.27
C LEU A 5 55.93 24.22 -16.22
N TRP A 6 56.16 24.33 -17.53
CA TRP A 6 55.10 24.24 -18.54
C TRP A 6 54.37 22.90 -18.52
N ASN A 7 55.09 21.78 -18.39
CA ASN A 7 54.49 20.45 -18.27
C ASN A 7 53.63 20.31 -17.01
N ILE A 8 54.08 20.85 -15.86
CA ILE A 8 53.30 20.88 -14.61
C ILE A 8 52.04 21.74 -14.78
N VAL A 9 52.15 22.94 -15.36
CA VAL A 9 51.00 23.85 -15.60
C VAL A 9 49.99 23.20 -16.54
N LEU A 10 50.44 22.57 -17.64
CA LEU A 10 49.59 21.82 -18.56
C LEU A 10 48.89 20.64 -17.87
N GLY A 11 49.61 19.87 -17.03
CA GLY A 11 49.04 18.77 -16.26
C GLY A 11 47.96 19.22 -15.27
N VAL A 12 48.20 20.31 -14.53
CA VAL A 12 47.23 20.91 -13.61
C VAL A 12 46.02 21.47 -14.35
N ALA A 13 46.23 22.18 -15.48
CA ALA A 13 45.15 22.70 -16.31
C ALA A 13 44.28 21.59 -16.91
N ALA A 14 44.90 20.53 -17.45
CA ALA A 14 44.21 19.36 -17.98
C ALA A 14 43.42 18.61 -16.89
N SER A 15 43.99 18.48 -15.69
CA SER A 15 43.31 17.87 -14.54
C SER A 15 42.11 18.70 -14.08
N GLY A 16 42.28 20.03 -13.96
CA GLY A 16 41.21 20.95 -13.59
C GLY A 16 40.07 20.97 -14.62
N LEU A 17 40.40 20.97 -15.91
CA LEU A 17 39.42 20.87 -16.99
C LEU A 17 38.68 19.53 -16.97
N SER A 18 39.40 18.42 -16.78
CA SER A 18 38.82 17.08 -16.69
C SER A 18 37.87 16.92 -15.50
N ALA A 19 38.28 17.42 -14.32
CA ALA A 19 37.44 17.45 -13.13
C ALA A 19 36.17 18.31 -13.34
N SER A 20 36.32 19.47 -13.97
CA SER A 20 35.20 20.38 -14.29
C SER A 20 34.20 19.74 -15.25
N LEU A 21 34.69 19.13 -16.33
CA LEU A 21 33.87 18.39 -17.30
C LEU A 21 33.18 17.18 -16.65
N GLY A 22 33.88 16.43 -15.81
CA GLY A 22 33.32 15.30 -15.06
C GLY A 22 32.19 15.73 -14.11
N TRP A 23 32.38 16.85 -13.39
CA TRP A 23 31.35 17.41 -12.50
C TRP A 23 30.14 17.93 -13.28
N LEU A 24 30.36 18.65 -14.40
CA LEU A 24 29.29 19.12 -15.28
C LEU A 24 28.51 17.95 -15.88
N ALA A 25 29.18 16.91 -16.37
CA ALA A 25 28.54 15.70 -16.90
C ALA A 25 27.71 14.98 -15.83
N ARG A 26 28.28 14.76 -14.63
CA ARG A 26 27.58 14.14 -13.50
C ARG A 26 26.35 14.95 -13.09
N THR A 27 26.47 16.28 -13.03
CA THR A 27 25.38 17.19 -12.65
C THR A 27 24.29 17.28 -13.73
N ALA A 28 24.66 17.26 -15.01
CA ALA A 28 23.71 17.20 -16.11
C ALA A 28 22.94 15.87 -16.12
N LEU A 29 23.61 14.75 -15.85
CA LEU A 29 23.00 13.43 -15.76
C LEU A 29 22.08 13.29 -14.54
N SER A 30 22.50 13.75 -13.34
CA SER A 30 21.65 13.73 -12.15
C SER A 30 20.39 14.57 -12.33
N ARG A 31 20.52 15.79 -12.85
CA ARG A 31 19.38 16.67 -13.20
C ARG A 31 18.46 16.04 -14.26
N ARG A 32 19.00 15.30 -15.24
CA ARG A 32 18.20 14.56 -16.24
C ARG A 32 17.44 13.38 -15.60
N ARG A 33 18.07 12.62 -14.70
CA ARG A 33 17.41 11.52 -13.96
C ARG A 33 16.30 12.07 -13.04
N LEU A 34 16.60 13.12 -12.27
CA LEU A 34 15.62 13.80 -11.41
C LEU A 34 14.39 14.24 -12.21
N ARG A 35 14.57 15.00 -13.31
CA ARG A 35 13.43 15.44 -14.15
C ARG A 35 12.61 14.28 -14.73
N ARG A 36 13.22 13.12 -15.01
CA ARG A 36 12.48 11.91 -15.43
C ARG A 36 11.65 11.33 -14.29
N ARG A 37 12.22 11.23 -13.07
CA ARG A 37 11.52 10.77 -11.86
C ARG A 37 10.36 11.72 -11.50
N GLN A 38 10.63 13.02 -11.43
CA GLN A 38 9.62 14.09 -11.26
C GLN A 38 8.49 13.99 -12.30
N GLY A 39 8.84 13.81 -13.59
CA GLY A 39 7.86 13.68 -14.69
C GLY A 39 7.05 12.38 -14.69
N PHE A 40 7.56 11.31 -14.07
CA PHE A 40 6.80 10.07 -13.87
C PHE A 40 5.80 10.23 -12.71
N PHE A 41 6.25 10.73 -11.56
CA PHE A 41 5.38 10.92 -10.39
C PHE A 41 4.49 12.18 -10.46
N GLY A 42 4.69 13.07 -11.43
CA GLY A 42 3.98 14.36 -11.48
C GLY A 42 4.40 15.33 -10.36
N LEU A 43 5.61 15.14 -9.84
CA LEU A 43 6.22 15.86 -8.72
C LEU A 43 7.33 16.81 -9.21
N PRO A 44 7.01 17.95 -9.86
CA PRO A 44 7.98 19.01 -10.09
C PRO A 44 8.50 19.57 -8.76
N ASP A 45 9.63 20.25 -8.86
CA ASP A 45 10.33 20.86 -7.73
C ASP A 45 9.43 21.83 -6.94
N ASP A 46 9.58 21.81 -5.62
CA ASP A 46 8.81 22.56 -4.62
C ASP A 46 7.27 22.44 -4.69
N SER A 47 6.73 21.36 -5.29
CA SER A 47 5.28 21.13 -5.33
C SER A 47 4.75 20.32 -4.15
N ASP A 48 3.53 20.64 -3.71
CA ASP A 48 2.76 19.83 -2.75
C ASP A 48 2.13 18.61 -3.43
N CYS A 49 2.14 17.47 -2.74
CA CYS A 49 1.38 16.28 -3.11
C CYS A 49 0.64 15.68 -1.90
N LEU A 50 -0.43 14.93 -2.17
CA LEU A 50 -1.30 14.37 -1.14
C LEU A 50 -0.96 12.90 -0.89
N LEU A 51 -0.66 12.55 0.37
CA LEU A 51 -0.60 11.18 0.85
C LEU A 51 -1.92 10.87 1.56
N VAL A 52 -2.83 10.16 0.89
CA VAL A 52 -4.18 9.89 1.38
C VAL A 52 -4.21 8.52 2.05
N VAL A 53 -4.48 8.54 3.36
CA VAL A 53 -4.33 7.37 4.21
C VAL A 53 -5.65 6.76 4.64
N ASN A 54 -5.58 5.45 4.81
CA ASN A 54 -6.61 4.62 5.40
C ASN A 54 -6.70 4.80 6.91
N ARG A 55 -7.86 4.49 7.49
CA ARG A 55 -8.07 4.36 8.93
C ARG A 55 -8.13 2.87 9.31
N GLU A 56 -7.56 2.51 10.45
CA GLU A 56 -7.61 1.14 10.97
C GLU A 56 -9.05 0.73 11.30
N ALA A 57 -9.40 -0.51 10.97
CA ALA A 57 -10.75 -1.04 11.12
C ALA A 57 -11.16 -1.14 12.60
N GLY A 58 -11.87 -0.11 13.09
CA GLY A 58 -12.32 -0.01 14.49
C GLY A 58 -11.47 0.90 15.39
N GLY A 59 -10.40 1.53 14.88
CA GLY A 59 -9.52 2.42 15.65
C GLY A 59 -9.39 3.83 15.07
N GLU A 60 -8.75 4.75 15.80
CA GLU A 60 -8.26 6.05 15.27
C GLU A 60 -6.93 5.89 14.49
N GLY A 61 -6.29 4.72 14.57
CA GLY A 61 -4.93 4.48 14.09
C GLY A 61 -4.78 4.27 12.58
N VAL A 62 -3.53 4.08 12.17
CA VAL A 62 -3.11 3.65 10.83
C VAL A 62 -2.33 2.35 11.00
N HIS A 63 -2.64 1.33 10.19
CA HIS A 63 -2.02 0.01 10.34
C HIS A 63 -0.50 0.08 10.12
N ARG A 64 0.29 -0.70 10.89
CA ARG A 64 1.76 -0.65 10.88
C ARG A 64 2.41 -0.68 9.49
N HIS A 65 1.87 -1.50 8.58
CA HIS A 65 2.37 -1.64 7.20
C HIS A 65 2.04 -0.42 6.33
N ASP A 66 0.88 0.23 6.54
CA ASP A 66 0.54 1.48 5.87
C ASP A 66 1.45 2.62 6.36
N VAL A 67 1.88 2.62 7.64
CA VAL A 67 2.88 3.57 8.16
C VAL A 67 4.24 3.38 7.47
N PHE A 68 4.72 2.14 7.28
CA PHE A 68 5.95 1.90 6.53
C PHE A 68 5.85 2.36 5.07
N ALA A 69 4.72 2.05 4.41
CA ALA A 69 4.44 2.53 3.05
C ALA A 69 4.46 4.07 2.95
N LEU A 70 3.92 4.77 3.96
CA LEU A 70 3.98 6.24 4.04
C LEU A 70 5.39 6.79 4.22
N LEU A 71 6.26 6.11 4.98
CA LEU A 71 7.66 6.51 5.14
C LEU A 71 8.42 6.33 3.81
N GLU A 72 8.21 5.20 3.14
CA GLU A 72 8.81 4.90 1.82
C GLU A 72 8.37 5.92 0.75
N LEU A 73 7.07 6.25 0.68
CA LEU A 73 6.57 7.29 -0.22
C LEU A 73 7.04 8.69 0.18
N SER A 74 7.08 9.01 1.47
CA SER A 74 7.58 10.31 1.95
C SER A 74 9.04 10.53 1.58
N ALA A 75 9.87 9.49 1.63
CA ALA A 75 11.25 9.55 1.14
C ALA A 75 11.28 9.78 -0.38
N LEU A 76 10.51 8.99 -1.15
CA LEU A 76 10.44 9.11 -2.60
C LEU A 76 9.95 10.50 -3.08
N ILE A 77 9.02 11.11 -2.35
CA ILE A 77 8.50 12.45 -2.63
C ILE A 77 9.57 13.52 -2.37
N ARG A 78 10.28 13.42 -1.23
CA ARG A 78 11.38 14.34 -0.88
C ARG A 78 12.56 14.23 -1.86
N ASP A 79 12.89 13.03 -2.32
CA ASP A 79 13.88 12.79 -3.38
C ASP A 79 13.53 13.53 -4.68
N CYS A 80 12.24 13.78 -4.94
CA CYS A 80 11.77 14.51 -6.10
C CYS A 80 11.78 16.04 -5.91
N GLY A 81 12.14 16.55 -4.72
CA GLY A 81 12.03 17.96 -4.35
C GLY A 81 10.61 18.41 -3.97
N ALA A 82 9.69 17.47 -3.78
CA ALA A 82 8.29 17.76 -3.47
C ALA A 82 7.98 17.60 -1.96
N ARG A 83 6.83 18.15 -1.53
CA ARG A 83 6.40 18.19 -0.12
C ARG A 83 5.21 17.22 0.10
N PRO A 84 5.36 16.17 0.92
CA PRO A 84 4.27 15.26 1.23
C PRO A 84 3.32 15.88 2.27
N ARG A 85 2.03 15.98 1.94
CA ARG A 85 0.96 16.35 2.88
C ARG A 85 0.10 15.13 3.17
N ILE A 86 0.19 14.61 4.39
CA ILE A 86 -0.67 13.50 4.84
C ILE A 86 -2.08 14.04 5.08
N VAL A 87 -3.08 13.34 4.54
CA VAL A 87 -4.50 13.69 4.60
C VAL A 87 -5.30 12.42 4.87
N ARG A 88 -6.31 12.50 5.75
CA ARG A 88 -7.23 11.38 5.99
C ARG A 88 -8.21 11.21 4.82
N HIS A 89 -8.63 9.98 4.53
CA HIS A 89 -9.57 9.68 3.43
C HIS A 89 -10.93 10.40 3.51
N ASP A 90 -11.32 10.89 4.69
CA ASP A 90 -12.60 11.56 4.99
C ASP A 90 -12.54 13.09 4.88
N GLN A 91 -11.34 13.66 4.75
CA GLN A 91 -11.18 15.11 4.56
C GLN A 91 -11.48 15.48 3.11
N ALA A 92 -12.43 16.40 2.93
CA ALA A 92 -12.72 17.02 1.64
C ALA A 92 -11.50 17.83 1.17
N VAL A 93 -10.72 17.24 0.25
CA VAL A 93 -9.67 17.95 -0.48
C VAL A 93 -10.09 18.11 -1.92
N GLU A 94 -10.42 19.35 -2.27
CA GLU A 94 -10.71 19.83 -3.61
C GLU A 94 -9.47 19.70 -4.52
N GLY A 95 -9.71 19.74 -5.84
CA GLY A 95 -8.63 19.76 -6.84
C GLY A 95 -8.11 18.40 -7.28
N PHE A 96 -9.01 17.45 -7.56
CA PHE A 96 -8.67 16.15 -8.15
C PHE A 96 -7.90 16.30 -9.46
N GLY A 97 -6.60 15.98 -9.46
CA GLY A 97 -5.69 16.16 -10.59
C GLY A 97 -4.96 17.51 -10.65
N ASP A 98 -5.18 18.43 -9.70
CA ASP A 98 -4.36 19.66 -9.55
C ASP A 98 -3.03 19.36 -8.85
N ARG A 99 -3.03 18.35 -7.97
CA ARG A 99 -1.87 17.82 -7.21
C ARG A 99 -1.71 16.34 -7.52
N THR A 100 -0.48 15.83 -7.40
CA THR A 100 -0.28 14.37 -7.38
C THR A 100 -0.88 13.82 -6.10
N GLU A 101 -1.63 12.73 -6.19
CA GLU A 101 -2.17 12.01 -5.04
C GLU A 101 -1.58 10.60 -4.97
N PHE A 102 -1.37 10.09 -3.77
CA PHE A 102 -1.03 8.71 -3.49
C PHE A 102 -2.04 8.18 -2.48
N CYS A 103 -2.95 7.29 -2.90
CA CYS A 103 -4.02 6.74 -2.06
C CYS A 103 -3.67 5.32 -1.62
N LEU A 104 -3.61 5.08 -0.31
CA LEU A 104 -3.34 3.76 0.27
C LEU A 104 -4.59 3.15 0.89
N GLY A 105 -4.72 1.83 0.81
CA GLY A 105 -5.81 1.07 1.43
C GLY A 105 -6.88 0.62 0.45
N GLY A 106 -7.71 -0.32 0.88
CA GLY A 106 -8.86 -0.77 0.12
C GLY A 106 -10.03 0.24 0.12
N PRO A 107 -10.99 0.12 -0.82
CA PRO A 107 -12.13 1.04 -0.94
C PRO A 107 -13.04 1.05 0.30
N MET A 108 -13.08 -0.05 1.06
CA MET A 108 -14.02 -0.22 2.18
C MET A 108 -13.67 0.64 3.40
N SER A 109 -12.42 1.11 3.47
CA SER A 109 -11.89 1.88 4.60
C SER A 109 -11.26 3.20 4.14
N ASN A 110 -10.87 3.33 2.85
CA ASN A 110 -10.51 4.61 2.23
C ASN A 110 -11.60 5.06 1.23
N GLN A 111 -12.44 6.02 1.64
CA GLN A 111 -13.52 6.54 0.78
C GLN A 111 -13.02 7.23 -0.50
N ARG A 112 -11.85 7.89 -0.46
CA ARG A 112 -11.25 8.54 -1.64
C ARG A 112 -10.74 7.50 -2.64
N MET A 113 -10.18 6.38 -2.16
CA MET A 113 -9.87 5.20 -2.98
C MET A 113 -11.13 4.68 -3.68
N ALA A 114 -12.24 4.49 -2.97
CA ALA A 114 -13.51 4.05 -3.57
C ALA A 114 -14.06 5.02 -4.63
N ALA A 115 -13.86 6.33 -4.46
CA ALA A 115 -14.22 7.32 -5.48
C ALA A 115 -13.34 7.19 -6.74
N HIS A 116 -12.02 7.12 -6.58
CA HIS A 116 -11.08 6.95 -7.69
C HIS A 116 -11.31 5.66 -8.47
N LEU A 117 -11.53 4.54 -7.78
CA LEU A 117 -11.79 3.25 -8.41
C LEU A 117 -13.06 3.27 -9.27
N ARG A 118 -14.19 3.73 -8.72
CA ARG A 118 -15.46 3.84 -9.49
C ARG A 118 -15.37 4.76 -10.71
N THR A 119 -14.49 5.77 -10.66
CA THR A 119 -14.38 6.80 -11.70
C THR A 119 -13.36 6.44 -12.78
N LEU A 120 -12.25 5.80 -12.41
CA LEU A 120 -11.09 5.60 -13.27
C LEU A 120 -10.81 4.12 -13.59
N LEU A 121 -11.31 3.19 -12.76
CA LEU A 121 -11.18 1.74 -12.95
C LEU A 121 -12.55 1.02 -12.79
N PRO A 122 -13.57 1.36 -13.59
CA PRO A 122 -14.92 0.78 -13.48
C PRO A 122 -15.02 -0.72 -13.84
N GLY A 123 -13.95 -1.32 -14.38
CA GLY A 123 -13.84 -2.76 -14.65
C GLY A 123 -13.14 -3.56 -13.54
N LEU A 124 -12.74 -2.89 -12.44
CA LEU A 124 -12.20 -3.52 -11.24
C LEU A 124 -13.31 -3.62 -10.18
N GLU A 125 -13.91 -4.80 -10.09
CA GLU A 125 -14.87 -5.15 -9.04
C GLU A 125 -14.14 -5.74 -7.83
N LEU A 126 -14.53 -5.31 -6.63
CA LEU A 126 -13.88 -5.62 -5.37
C LEU A 126 -14.94 -6.17 -4.41
N GLU A 127 -15.07 -7.48 -4.34
CA GLU A 127 -16.07 -8.12 -3.49
C GLU A 127 -15.51 -8.35 -2.08
N ARG A 128 -16.34 -8.02 -1.08
CA ARG A 128 -16.03 -8.25 0.33
C ARG A 128 -16.43 -9.68 0.70
N GLY A 129 -15.52 -10.43 1.34
CA GLY A 129 -15.90 -11.67 2.02
C GLY A 129 -16.41 -11.40 3.44
N PRO A 130 -16.31 -12.37 4.37
CA PRO A 130 -16.74 -12.17 5.76
C PRO A 130 -15.84 -11.21 6.57
N GLY A 131 -14.67 -10.80 6.03
CA GLY A 131 -13.75 -9.85 6.66
C GLY A 131 -13.97 -8.38 6.29
N THR A 132 -13.16 -7.49 6.88
CA THR A 132 -13.17 -6.03 6.54
C THR A 132 -12.48 -5.73 5.20
N SER A 133 -11.67 -6.66 4.71
CA SER A 133 -10.92 -6.60 3.46
C SER A 133 -11.73 -7.11 2.25
N PRO A 134 -11.40 -6.67 1.02
CA PRO A 134 -11.85 -7.36 -0.18
C PRO A 134 -11.08 -8.68 -0.34
N ASP A 135 -11.81 -9.81 -0.35
CA ASP A 135 -11.21 -11.15 -0.45
C ASP A 135 -11.18 -11.66 -1.91
N LEU A 136 -11.81 -10.92 -2.83
CA LEU A 136 -11.95 -11.28 -4.24
C LEU A 136 -11.84 -10.05 -5.13
N TYR A 137 -10.94 -10.09 -6.11
CA TYR A 137 -10.84 -9.09 -7.18
C TYR A 137 -11.41 -9.70 -8.46
N ARG A 138 -12.31 -9.00 -9.14
CA ARG A 138 -12.82 -9.38 -10.46
C ARG A 138 -12.43 -8.32 -11.48
N ILE A 139 -11.70 -8.74 -12.51
CA ILE A 139 -11.08 -7.83 -13.49
C ILE A 139 -11.17 -8.45 -14.88
N GLY A 140 -11.89 -7.82 -15.81
CA GLY A 140 -12.03 -8.32 -17.19
C GLY A 140 -12.71 -9.70 -17.31
N GLY A 141 -13.44 -10.14 -16.29
CA GLY A 141 -14.04 -11.49 -16.20
C GLY A 141 -13.23 -12.49 -15.37
N GLU A 142 -11.92 -12.27 -15.23
CA GLU A 142 -11.05 -13.09 -14.38
C GLU A 142 -11.25 -12.78 -12.90
N THR A 143 -10.99 -13.78 -12.06
CA THR A 143 -11.28 -13.75 -10.62
C THR A 143 -10.05 -14.13 -9.80
N TYR A 144 -9.59 -13.23 -8.93
CA TYR A 144 -8.41 -13.41 -8.09
C TYR A 144 -8.80 -13.40 -6.61
N ARG A 145 -8.80 -14.58 -5.99
CA ARG A 145 -9.18 -14.79 -4.59
C ARG A 145 -7.97 -14.73 -3.67
N ALA A 146 -8.11 -14.09 -2.52
CA ALA A 146 -7.11 -14.10 -1.46
C ALA A 146 -7.01 -15.50 -0.81
N GLU A 147 -5.80 -16.01 -0.66
CA GLU A 147 -5.45 -17.05 0.31
C GLU A 147 -4.60 -16.38 1.40
N HIS A 148 -5.20 -16.10 2.55
CA HIS A 148 -4.54 -15.30 3.58
C HIS A 148 -3.19 -15.90 4.02
N GLY A 149 -2.17 -15.07 4.12
CA GLY A 149 -0.81 -15.48 4.43
C GLY A 149 -0.05 -16.03 3.22
N VAL A 150 -0.71 -16.72 2.28
CA VAL A 150 -0.10 -17.52 1.20
C VAL A 150 -0.08 -16.82 -0.16
N SER A 151 -1.24 -16.35 -0.66
CA SER A 151 -1.34 -15.67 -1.95
C SER A 151 -2.35 -14.52 -1.87
N GLU A 152 -1.83 -13.30 -1.78
CA GLU A 152 -2.62 -12.08 -1.56
C GLU A 152 -2.36 -11.07 -2.68
N TYR A 153 -3.37 -10.32 -3.09
CA TYR A 153 -3.29 -9.47 -4.28
C TYR A 153 -3.31 -7.98 -3.93
N ALA A 154 -2.72 -7.18 -4.81
CA ALA A 154 -2.82 -5.73 -4.78
C ALA A 154 -2.89 -5.15 -6.20
N VAL A 155 -3.73 -4.13 -6.38
CA VAL A 155 -3.73 -3.31 -7.59
C VAL A 155 -2.87 -2.08 -7.34
N LEU A 156 -1.79 -1.97 -8.12
CA LEU A 156 -0.95 -0.78 -8.23
C LEU A 156 -1.34 -0.04 -9.50
N ALA A 157 -1.91 1.16 -9.36
CA ALA A 157 -2.29 1.98 -10.50
C ALA A 157 -1.65 3.37 -10.47
N ARG A 158 -1.47 3.94 -11.66
CA ARG A 158 -1.17 5.36 -11.90
C ARG A 158 -2.18 5.84 -12.92
N LEU A 159 -3.02 6.81 -12.56
CA LEU A 159 -4.17 7.22 -13.36
C LEU A 159 -4.18 8.73 -13.54
N THR A 160 -4.54 9.22 -14.73
CA THR A 160 -4.59 10.65 -15.06
C THR A 160 -5.96 11.02 -15.62
N ALA A 161 -6.67 11.94 -14.95
CA ALA A 161 -8.03 12.33 -15.30
C ALA A 161 -8.10 13.31 -16.49
N GLY A 162 -7.55 12.90 -17.64
CA GLY A 162 -7.41 13.74 -18.84
C GLY A 162 -6.04 14.40 -18.97
N GLU A 163 -5.84 15.13 -20.07
CA GLU A 163 -4.56 15.75 -20.41
C GLU A 163 -4.18 16.89 -19.45
N GLY A 164 -2.87 17.05 -19.21
CA GLY A 164 -2.32 18.09 -18.34
C GLY A 164 -2.60 17.92 -16.83
N ARG A 165 -3.52 17.04 -16.42
CA ARG A 165 -3.75 16.71 -15.01
C ARG A 165 -2.60 15.90 -14.42
N ARG A 166 -2.39 16.05 -13.11
CA ARG A 166 -1.40 15.26 -12.36
C ARG A 166 -1.91 13.85 -12.07
N PRO A 167 -1.00 12.87 -11.94
CA PRO A 167 -1.38 11.49 -11.71
C PRO A 167 -1.88 11.26 -10.27
N VAL A 168 -2.83 10.35 -10.15
CA VAL A 168 -3.19 9.69 -8.90
C VAL A 168 -2.60 8.29 -8.91
N PHE A 169 -1.83 7.96 -7.87
CA PHE A 169 -1.34 6.61 -7.62
C PHE A 169 -2.26 5.91 -6.63
N LEU A 170 -2.67 4.68 -6.95
CA LEU A 170 -3.52 3.84 -6.11
C LEU A 170 -2.72 2.61 -5.65
N PHE A 171 -2.70 2.37 -4.35
CA PHE A 171 -2.18 1.15 -3.72
C PHE A 171 -3.34 0.44 -3.03
N CYS A 172 -4.15 -0.26 -3.84
CA CYS A 172 -5.33 -0.97 -3.39
C CYS A 172 -4.97 -2.43 -3.16
N GLY A 173 -4.46 -2.75 -1.97
CA GLY A 173 -4.18 -4.11 -1.51
C GLY A 173 -5.36 -4.75 -0.79
N GLN A 174 -5.41 -6.08 -0.78
CA GLN A 174 -6.36 -6.85 0.03
C GLN A 174 -6.09 -6.66 1.53
N LYS A 175 -4.82 -6.49 1.93
CA LYS A 175 -4.41 -6.21 3.32
C LYS A 175 -3.38 -5.08 3.37
N ALA A 176 -3.20 -4.47 4.54
CA ALA A 176 -2.20 -3.42 4.74
C ALA A 176 -0.77 -3.85 4.36
N ILE A 177 -0.40 -5.12 4.55
CA ILE A 177 0.90 -5.64 4.10
C ILE A 177 1.03 -5.63 2.57
N THR A 178 -0.06 -5.89 1.84
CA THR A 178 -0.08 -5.82 0.37
C THR A 178 -0.09 -4.38 -0.17
N ASN A 179 -0.59 -3.39 0.60
CA ASN A 179 -0.38 -1.97 0.28
C ASN A 179 1.11 -1.60 0.34
N GLN A 180 1.81 -2.07 1.38
CA GLN A 180 3.26 -1.89 1.52
C GLN A 180 4.02 -2.59 0.39
N ALA A 181 3.64 -3.82 0.04
CA ALA A 181 4.23 -4.56 -1.08
C ALA A 181 4.07 -3.82 -2.43
N ALA A 182 2.88 -3.31 -2.73
CA ALA A 182 2.62 -2.48 -3.92
C ALA A 182 3.43 -1.17 -3.91
N THR A 183 3.62 -0.58 -2.73
CA THR A 183 4.45 0.62 -2.53
C THR A 183 5.93 0.32 -2.82
N ARG A 184 6.48 -0.74 -2.23
CA ARG A 184 7.85 -1.22 -2.50
C ARG A 184 8.06 -1.52 -3.98
N TYR A 185 7.09 -2.19 -4.60
CA TYR A 185 7.14 -2.48 -6.03
C TYR A 185 7.22 -1.20 -6.87
N LEU A 186 6.38 -0.19 -6.60
CA LEU A 186 6.48 1.10 -7.30
C LEU A 186 7.84 1.77 -7.08
N VAL A 187 8.30 1.86 -5.83
CA VAL A 187 9.60 2.49 -5.48
C VAL A 187 10.75 1.81 -6.23
N ARG A 188 10.78 0.48 -6.26
CA ARG A 188 11.84 -0.32 -6.90
C ARG A 188 11.77 -0.31 -8.44
N HIS A 189 10.58 -0.39 -9.02
CA HIS A 189 10.39 -0.59 -10.47
C HIS A 189 10.03 0.69 -11.24
N HIS A 190 9.98 1.87 -10.61
CA HIS A 190 9.56 3.11 -11.28
C HIS A 190 10.35 3.45 -12.57
N GLU A 191 11.66 3.15 -12.67
CA GLU A 191 12.43 3.38 -13.91
C GLU A 191 12.02 2.44 -15.06
N GLU A 192 11.50 1.25 -14.75
CA GLU A 192 10.94 0.31 -15.72
C GLU A 192 9.54 0.72 -16.13
N LEU A 193 8.68 1.02 -15.16
CA LEU A 193 7.32 1.50 -15.38
C LEU A 193 7.30 2.83 -16.17
N ALA A 194 8.25 3.73 -15.90
CA ALA A 194 8.43 4.97 -16.66
C ALA A 194 8.88 4.74 -18.11
N ARG A 195 9.60 3.65 -18.40
CA ARG A 195 9.96 3.26 -19.78
C ARG A 195 8.77 2.62 -20.51
N ARG A 196 8.07 1.69 -19.86
CA ARG A 196 6.94 0.93 -20.40
C ARG A 196 5.72 1.83 -20.66
N HIS A 197 5.27 2.58 -19.65
CA HIS A 197 4.02 3.36 -19.71
C HIS A 197 4.24 4.86 -19.98
N LYS A 198 5.49 5.35 -19.96
CA LYS A 198 5.84 6.76 -20.23
C LYS A 198 5.04 7.74 -19.34
N ARG A 199 4.15 8.53 -19.93
CA ARG A 199 3.21 9.44 -19.25
C ARG A 199 1.78 8.90 -19.16
N GLY A 200 1.52 7.75 -19.77
CA GLY A 200 0.20 7.11 -19.75
C GLY A 200 -0.19 6.61 -18.38
N SER A 201 -1.49 6.36 -18.25
CA SER A 201 -2.08 5.63 -17.13
C SER A 201 -1.73 4.15 -17.22
N PHE A 202 -1.69 3.46 -16.08
CA PHE A 202 -1.57 2.01 -15.97
C PHE A 202 -2.26 1.48 -14.72
N ALA A 203 -2.69 0.22 -14.75
CA ALA A 203 -3.11 -0.55 -13.59
C ALA A 203 -2.48 -1.95 -13.67
N LEU A 204 -1.75 -2.34 -12.63
CA LEU A 204 -1.05 -3.62 -12.54
C LEU A 204 -1.66 -4.46 -11.42
N LEU A 205 -1.88 -5.74 -11.70
CA LEU A 205 -2.22 -6.73 -10.69
C LEU A 205 -0.93 -7.37 -10.17
N LEU A 206 -0.68 -7.20 -8.88
CA LEU A 206 0.45 -7.76 -8.15
C LEU A 206 -0.04 -8.88 -7.24
N LYS A 207 0.76 -9.93 -7.10
CA LYS A 207 0.57 -11.03 -6.14
C LYS A 207 1.72 -11.02 -5.15
N VAL A 208 1.40 -10.91 -3.87
CA VAL A 208 2.32 -11.02 -2.75
C VAL A 208 2.37 -12.50 -2.35
N VAL A 209 3.54 -13.10 -2.43
CA VAL A 209 3.74 -14.54 -2.22
C VAL A 209 4.23 -14.80 -0.81
N ASN A 210 3.52 -15.67 -0.10
CA ASN A 210 3.78 -16.05 1.29
C ASN A 210 4.08 -14.83 2.18
N SER A 211 3.11 -13.90 2.22
CA SER A 211 3.14 -12.67 3.03
C SER A 211 3.35 -12.92 4.53
N GLU A 212 3.06 -14.13 5.03
CA GLU A 212 3.31 -14.50 6.41
C GLU A 212 4.80 -14.79 6.67
N ALA A 213 5.48 -15.52 5.78
CA ALA A 213 6.91 -15.82 5.91
C ALA A 213 7.84 -14.70 5.42
N TYR A 214 7.48 -14.01 4.32
CA TYR A 214 8.34 -13.03 3.65
C TYR A 214 7.83 -11.59 3.74
N GLY A 215 6.71 -11.35 4.41
CA GLY A 215 6.15 -10.01 4.56
C GLY A 215 5.80 -9.37 3.20
N PRO A 216 6.16 -8.09 2.98
CA PRO A 216 5.84 -7.36 1.75
C PRO A 216 6.87 -7.52 0.63
N ASP A 217 7.90 -8.37 0.79
CA ASP A 217 9.12 -8.31 -0.06
C ASP A 217 9.10 -9.22 -1.29
N VAL A 218 8.29 -10.28 -1.31
CA VAL A 218 8.15 -11.19 -2.47
C VAL A 218 6.89 -10.84 -3.24
N VAL A 219 7.05 -10.18 -4.39
CA VAL A 219 5.95 -9.68 -5.23
C VAL A 219 6.13 -10.10 -6.68
N GLU A 220 5.12 -10.78 -7.21
CA GLU A 220 5.01 -11.19 -8.61
C GLU A 220 4.08 -10.20 -9.36
N LEU A 221 4.48 -9.76 -10.56
CA LEU A 221 3.58 -9.06 -11.47
C LEU A 221 2.74 -10.10 -12.22
N VAL A 222 1.45 -10.19 -11.92
CA VAL A 222 0.53 -11.16 -12.54
C VAL A 222 0.13 -10.69 -13.93
N ALA A 223 -0.35 -9.45 -14.04
CA ALA A 223 -0.84 -8.89 -15.30
C ALA A 223 -0.81 -7.35 -15.30
N ASP A 224 -0.68 -6.81 -16.51
CA ASP A 224 -1.02 -5.42 -16.83
C ASP A 224 -2.52 -5.40 -17.14
N VAL A 225 -3.32 -4.93 -16.19
CA VAL A 225 -4.80 -4.98 -16.24
C VAL A 225 -5.40 -3.66 -16.70
N THR A 226 -4.59 -2.72 -17.20
CA THR A 226 -5.00 -1.36 -17.58
C THR A 226 -6.25 -1.34 -18.47
N ASP A 227 -6.26 -2.10 -19.55
CA ASP A 227 -7.37 -2.16 -20.51
C ASP A 227 -8.64 -2.80 -19.93
N ALA A 228 -8.48 -3.84 -19.11
CA ALA A 228 -9.58 -4.59 -18.52
C ALA A 228 -10.24 -3.83 -17.37
N ALA A 229 -9.44 -3.10 -16.58
CA ALA A 229 -9.92 -2.35 -15.42
C ALA A 229 -10.47 -0.96 -15.78
N THR A 230 -10.02 -0.32 -16.87
CA THR A 230 -10.53 1.00 -17.30
C THR A 230 -11.86 0.95 -18.06
N ARG A 231 -12.20 -0.19 -18.68
CA ARG A 231 -13.51 -0.39 -19.34
C ARG A 231 -14.54 -0.83 -18.29
N PRO A 232 -15.80 -0.36 -18.33
CA PRO A 232 -16.85 -0.88 -17.46
C PRO A 232 -16.97 -2.40 -17.58
N ALA A 233 -17.15 -3.09 -16.45
CA ALA A 233 -17.42 -4.53 -16.46
C ALA A 233 -18.68 -4.85 -17.29
N PRO A 234 -18.71 -5.93 -18.08
CA PRO A 234 -19.91 -6.36 -18.78
C PRO A 234 -21.05 -6.58 -17.79
N ALA A 235 -22.21 -5.97 -18.04
CA ALA A 235 -23.38 -6.12 -17.18
C ALA A 235 -23.72 -7.62 -17.00
N PRO A 236 -24.01 -8.10 -15.77
CA PRO A 236 -24.39 -9.49 -15.56
C PRO A 236 -25.62 -9.83 -16.41
N VAL A 237 -25.46 -10.75 -17.36
CA VAL A 237 -26.60 -11.24 -18.15
C VAL A 237 -27.61 -11.87 -17.17
N PRO A 238 -28.86 -11.39 -17.11
CA PRO A 238 -29.86 -11.97 -16.24
C PRO A 238 -30.04 -13.44 -16.61
N ARG A 239 -29.62 -14.35 -15.71
CA ARG A 239 -29.91 -15.77 -15.86
C ARG A 239 -31.43 -15.91 -15.80
N PRO A 240 -32.09 -16.50 -16.82
CA PRO A 240 -33.54 -16.68 -16.77
C PRO A 240 -33.90 -17.39 -15.48
N ALA A 241 -34.83 -16.82 -14.72
CA ALA A 241 -35.33 -17.46 -13.51
C ALA A 241 -35.89 -18.83 -13.92
N ALA A 242 -35.43 -19.89 -13.26
CA ALA A 242 -36.07 -21.19 -13.40
C ALA A 242 -37.54 -21.03 -12.99
N PRO A 243 -38.51 -21.57 -13.76
CA PRO A 243 -39.90 -21.49 -13.40
C PRO A 243 -40.10 -22.11 -12.01
N ALA A 244 -40.83 -21.40 -11.15
CA ALA A 244 -41.17 -21.91 -9.83
C ALA A 244 -42.19 -23.06 -9.99
N ASP A 245 -41.85 -24.24 -9.44
CA ASP A 245 -42.80 -25.34 -9.31
C ASP A 245 -43.84 -25.03 -8.22
N ASP A 246 -44.90 -24.31 -8.60
CA ASP A 246 -46.09 -24.12 -7.78
C ASP A 246 -46.93 -25.41 -7.74
N ALA A 247 -46.48 -26.38 -6.94
CA ALA A 247 -47.20 -27.61 -6.65
C ALA A 247 -47.08 -28.00 -5.17
N ARG A 248 -47.78 -27.27 -4.30
CA ARG A 248 -48.05 -27.73 -2.92
C ARG A 248 -49.40 -27.27 -2.39
N THR A 249 -50.47 -27.83 -2.95
CA THR A 249 -51.81 -27.73 -2.37
C THR A 249 -51.87 -28.56 -1.10
N THR A 250 -52.10 -27.90 0.04
CA THR A 250 -52.32 -28.55 1.33
C THR A 250 -53.75 -29.07 1.39
N GLU A 251 -53.93 -30.37 1.63
CA GLU A 251 -55.22 -30.90 2.09
C GLU A 251 -55.00 -31.69 3.38
N ALA A 252 -55.62 -31.21 4.46
CA ALA A 252 -55.57 -31.81 5.78
C ALA A 252 -56.97 -32.27 6.17
N ALA A 253 -57.12 -33.54 6.54
CA ALA A 253 -58.33 -34.12 7.08
C ALA A 253 -58.03 -34.89 8.40
N PRO A 254 -58.97 -35.00 9.36
CA PRO A 254 -58.61 -35.21 10.75
C PRO A 254 -58.90 -36.62 11.30
N GLY A 255 -58.08 -37.03 12.28
CA GLY A 255 -58.52 -37.68 13.52
C GLY A 255 -58.86 -39.17 13.53
N ALA A 256 -57.98 -39.99 14.13
CA ALA A 256 -58.36 -41.23 14.82
C ALA A 256 -57.32 -41.68 15.88
N ALA A 257 -57.83 -42.01 17.08
CA ALA A 257 -57.33 -42.99 18.06
C ALA A 257 -55.85 -42.99 18.58
N ALA A 258 -55.71 -42.72 19.88
CA ALA A 258 -54.73 -43.32 20.79
C ALA A 258 -55.19 -44.78 21.18
N PRO A 259 -54.51 -45.60 22.04
CA PRO A 259 -53.42 -45.29 22.99
C PRO A 259 -52.30 -46.37 23.16
N GLY A 260 -51.35 -46.15 24.08
CA GLY A 260 -50.61 -47.24 24.75
C GLY A 260 -49.21 -46.94 25.31
N ALA A 261 -49.01 -47.25 26.61
CA ALA A 261 -47.75 -47.45 27.38
C ALA A 261 -46.67 -46.33 27.37
N GLU A 262 -46.29 -45.72 28.50
CA GLU A 262 -45.57 -46.28 29.69
C GLU A 262 -44.14 -46.77 29.40
N GLY A 263 -43.15 -46.16 30.07
CA GLY A 263 -41.73 -46.48 29.91
C GLY A 263 -40.79 -45.62 30.77
N THR A 264 -40.58 -46.03 32.02
CA THR A 264 -39.71 -45.39 33.02
C THR A 264 -38.20 -45.60 32.79
N GLY A 265 -37.36 -44.66 33.25
CA GLY A 265 -35.91 -44.85 33.43
C GLY A 265 -35.11 -43.57 33.10
N ALA A 266 -34.76 -42.68 34.03
CA ALA A 266 -33.83 -42.81 35.17
C ALA A 266 -32.33 -42.87 34.78
N ALA A 267 -31.66 -41.73 35.02
CA ALA A 267 -30.26 -41.50 35.40
C ALA A 267 -29.11 -42.44 34.92
N ALA A 268 -28.05 -41.83 34.35
CA ALA A 268 -26.68 -41.94 34.89
C ALA A 268 -25.67 -41.01 34.17
N THR A 269 -25.12 -40.03 34.89
CA THR A 269 -23.69 -39.68 34.80
C THR A 269 -22.97 -40.54 35.86
N PRO A 270 -21.68 -40.93 35.70
CA PRO A 270 -20.57 -39.99 35.93
C PRO A 270 -19.29 -40.22 35.06
N ALA A 271 -18.32 -39.30 35.19
CA ALA A 271 -16.84 -39.45 35.32
C ALA A 271 -16.09 -40.70 34.75
N THR A 272 -14.78 -40.80 34.46
CA THR A 272 -13.51 -40.04 34.66
C THR A 272 -12.45 -40.74 33.74
N ALA A 273 -11.16 -40.38 33.56
CA ALA A 273 -10.24 -39.31 33.97
C ALA A 273 -9.06 -39.26 32.96
N ALA A 274 -8.20 -38.23 33.04
CA ALA A 274 -6.81 -38.21 32.52
C ALA A 274 -6.65 -38.27 30.97
N ASP A 275 -5.53 -37.89 30.35
CA ASP A 275 -4.20 -37.67 30.92
C ASP A 275 -3.42 -36.54 30.23
N ALA A 276 -2.41 -36.01 30.90
CA ALA A 276 -1.38 -35.15 30.33
C ALA A 276 -0.01 -35.60 30.85
N PRO A 277 1.05 -35.52 30.03
CA PRO A 277 2.13 -34.66 30.49
C PRO A 277 2.82 -33.82 29.41
N ALA A 278 3.59 -32.87 29.89
CA ALA A 278 4.32 -31.86 29.13
C ALA A 278 5.64 -32.38 28.50
N THR A 279 6.19 -31.60 27.56
CA THR A 279 7.61 -31.21 27.33
C THR A 279 7.77 -30.76 25.86
N ALA A 280 8.68 -29.85 25.48
CA ALA A 280 9.57 -28.98 26.24
C ALA A 280 9.61 -27.58 25.57
N ALA A 281 9.87 -26.53 26.36
CA ALA A 281 10.34 -25.26 25.83
C ALA A 281 11.87 -25.28 25.79
N ASP A 282 12.47 -24.83 24.69
CA ASP A 282 13.92 -24.68 24.58
C ASP A 282 14.29 -23.20 24.51
N ALA A 283 15.32 -22.81 25.25
CA ALA A 283 15.64 -21.41 25.56
C ALA A 283 17.04 -21.06 25.08
N ALA A 284 17.16 -20.07 24.20
CA ALA A 284 18.43 -19.65 23.61
C ALA A 284 18.60 -18.13 23.60
N ALA A 285 18.92 -17.54 24.76
CA ALA A 285 19.58 -16.23 24.88
C ALA A 285 20.02 -15.95 26.33
N ALA A 286 21.33 -15.88 26.59
CA ALA A 286 21.97 -14.90 27.49
C ALA A 286 23.44 -15.26 27.77
N ALA A 287 24.33 -14.76 26.92
CA ALA A 287 25.70 -14.41 27.32
C ALA A 287 25.96 -13.00 26.77
N ASP A 288 26.05 -12.00 27.65
CA ASP A 288 27.35 -11.37 27.94
C ASP A 288 27.29 -10.51 29.22
N GLY A 289 28.43 -10.36 29.88
CA GLY A 289 28.58 -9.63 31.12
C GLY A 289 28.73 -8.12 30.92
N ARG A 290 28.35 -7.34 31.94
CA ARG A 290 28.63 -5.90 32.00
C ARG A 290 30.06 -5.67 32.48
N GLU A 291 30.78 -4.77 31.83
CA GLU A 291 31.70 -3.88 32.54
C GLU A 291 31.56 -2.44 32.02
N ALA A 292 31.91 -1.49 32.88
CA ALA A 292 31.39 -0.11 32.85
C ALA A 292 32.52 0.91 32.53
N PRO A 293 32.29 2.24 32.60
CA PRO A 293 32.77 3.13 31.52
C PRO A 293 34.02 3.92 31.87
N ASP A 294 34.76 4.32 30.83
CA ASP A 294 35.84 5.30 30.94
C ASP A 294 35.37 6.70 30.51
N THR A 295 35.87 7.73 31.19
CA THR A 295 35.32 9.09 31.18
C THR A 295 36.17 10.10 30.42
N ALA A 296 35.59 10.83 29.45
CA ALA A 296 36.10 12.14 29.00
C ALA A 296 35.07 12.91 28.14
N GLY A 297 35.16 14.26 28.12
CA GLY A 297 34.70 15.06 26.97
C GLY A 297 33.44 15.92 27.11
N SER A 298 33.33 16.74 28.17
CA SER A 298 32.28 17.77 28.27
C SER A 298 32.39 18.86 27.20
N ALA A 299 31.33 19.08 26.40
CA ALA A 299 31.11 20.33 25.66
C ALA A 299 29.61 20.67 25.57
N ARG A 300 29.19 21.73 26.29
CA ARG A 300 27.80 22.17 26.45
C ARG A 300 27.52 23.42 25.60
N PRO A 301 26.60 23.42 24.62
CA PRO A 301 26.22 24.64 23.92
C PRO A 301 25.27 25.51 24.80
N PRO A 302 25.38 26.85 24.76
CA PRO A 302 24.53 27.73 25.55
C PRO A 302 23.13 27.89 24.94
N ALA A 303 22.10 27.74 25.77
CA ALA A 303 20.73 28.06 25.40
C ALA A 303 20.55 29.59 25.19
N ARG A 304 19.98 29.99 24.06
CA ARG A 304 19.62 31.40 23.79
C ARG A 304 18.10 31.58 23.67
N GLY A 305 17.59 32.52 24.45
CA GLY A 305 16.50 33.42 24.03
C GLY A 305 15.09 32.84 23.97
N ALA A 306 14.40 32.80 25.11
CA ALA A 306 12.95 32.86 25.10
C ALA A 306 12.50 34.28 24.69
N SER A 307 11.68 34.39 23.63
CA SER A 307 11.00 35.64 23.25
C SER A 307 9.52 35.59 23.67
N PRO A 308 8.98 36.66 24.29
CA PRO A 308 7.59 36.68 24.76
C PRO A 308 6.59 36.90 23.62
N ARG A 309 5.43 36.24 23.71
CA ARG A 309 4.25 36.48 22.86
C ARG A 309 3.35 37.59 23.44
N PRO A 310 2.44 38.18 22.64
CA PRO A 310 2.02 39.57 22.82
C PRO A 310 0.85 39.78 23.80
N ARG A 311 0.70 41.02 24.28
CA ARG A 311 -0.52 41.50 24.95
C ARG A 311 -1.68 41.65 23.95
N PRO A 312 -2.94 41.38 24.36
CA PRO A 312 -4.11 41.75 23.57
C PRO A 312 -4.32 43.27 23.62
N ARG A 313 -4.79 43.86 22.51
CA ARG A 313 -5.44 45.17 22.52
C ARG A 313 -6.95 44.99 22.69
N ARG A 314 -7.56 45.87 23.48
CA ARG A 314 -8.98 46.21 23.37
C ARG A 314 -9.19 47.12 22.16
#